data_AF-A0A7C5SN14-F1
#
_entry.id   AF-A0A7C5SN14-F1
#
_cell.length_a   1.000
_cell.length_b   1.000
_cell.length_c   1.000
_cell.angle_alpha   90.00
_cell.angle_beta   90.00
_cell.angle_gamma   90.00
#
_symmetry.space_group_name_H-M   'P 1'
#
loop_
_entity.id
_entity.type
_entity.pdbx_description
1 polymer ?
#
loop_
_entity_poly.entity_id
_entity_poly.type
_entity_poly.pdbx_seq_one_letter_code
_entity_poly.pdbx_strand_id
1 'polypeptide(L)'
;MLLTEVQADSLMNANGCVDQNRTSTCVGIGEDAKACGDGIVAIGWNSNANNGELKSEPIPYHQKIQSSVAIGRDTNTTLGVAIGNEAIGGAKEGTLSGQTYIHVGTALGAGTNALGHRSIAIGTMRNRKTYANGLQSIAIGNAVKALGNNAIAIGNSRSDKNGDYNATHTHSAKGYASIALGLYSQADGNNSIVLGRYSKANGLRLVAIGRRTQATEQSATALGDRSQATNKYVTALGHVTKAKGVASTALGSYAATSSRASTAMG
;
A
#
# COMPACT_ATOMS: atom_id res chain seq x y z
N MET A 1 -3.82 41.04 -30.64
CA MET A 1 -4.84 40.66 -29.64
C MET A 1 -4.27 39.50 -28.84
N LEU A 2 -3.40 39.84 -27.89
CA LEU A 2 -2.70 38.94 -26.99
C LEU A 2 -2.44 39.78 -25.73
N LEU A 3 -2.40 39.11 -24.58
CA LEU A 3 -2.27 39.62 -23.20
C LEU A 3 -3.60 39.70 -22.46
N THR A 4 -4.24 38.55 -22.25
CA THR A 4 -4.85 38.31 -20.93
C THR A 4 -3.69 38.12 -19.97
N GLU A 5 -3.47 39.11 -19.11
CA GLU A 5 -2.50 39.05 -18.02
C GLU A 5 -2.76 37.79 -17.20
N VAL A 6 -1.76 36.93 -17.15
CA VAL A 6 -1.66 35.92 -16.10
C VAL A 6 -1.36 36.72 -14.83
N GLN A 7 -2.39 37.00 -14.02
CA GLN A 7 -2.22 37.64 -12.71
C GLN A 7 -1.32 36.75 -11.85
N ALA A 8 -0.05 37.12 -11.71
CA ALA A 8 0.90 36.36 -10.87
C ALA A 8 0.42 36.28 -9.41
N ASP A 9 -0.30 37.30 -8.94
CA ASP A 9 -0.89 37.37 -7.60
C ASP A 9 -1.97 36.29 -7.36
N SER A 10 -2.65 35.80 -8.39
CA SER A 10 -3.61 34.69 -8.26
C SER A 10 -2.98 33.30 -8.44
N LEU A 11 -1.73 33.22 -8.93
CA LEU A 11 -0.96 31.97 -9.02
C LEU A 11 -0.13 31.68 -7.77
N MET A 12 0.46 32.71 -7.14
CA MET A 12 1.25 32.58 -5.91
C MET A 12 0.45 32.86 -4.63
N ASN A 13 -0.84 32.50 -4.60
CA ASN A 13 -1.70 32.67 -3.42
C ASN A 13 -1.51 31.51 -2.42
N ALA A 14 -0.29 31.35 -1.93
CA ALA A 14 0.01 30.41 -0.87
C ALA A 14 -0.25 31.06 0.49
N ASN A 15 -1.11 30.44 1.29
CA ASN A 15 -1.12 30.70 2.73
C ASN A 15 0.12 30.00 3.32
N GLY A 16 1.27 30.65 3.23
CA GLY A 16 2.46 30.21 3.96
C GLY A 16 2.16 30.27 5.45
N CYS A 17 2.27 29.14 6.15
CA CYS A 17 2.36 29.18 7.62
C CYS A 17 3.73 29.79 7.95
N VAL A 18 3.81 31.12 8.04
CA VAL A 18 5.06 31.81 8.38
C VAL A 18 5.41 31.49 9.83
N ASP A 19 6.38 30.62 10.05
CA ASP A 19 7.08 30.51 11.32
C ASP A 19 7.99 31.76 11.40
N GLN A 20 7.62 32.76 12.22
CA GLN A 20 8.20 34.12 12.19
C GLN A 20 9.71 34.23 12.52
N ASN A 21 10.41 33.10 12.67
CA ASN A 21 11.80 33.03 13.09
C ASN A 21 12.74 32.30 12.10
N ARG A 22 12.31 31.99 10.86
CA ARG A 22 13.18 31.37 9.84
C ARG A 22 12.96 31.97 8.45
N THR A 23 14.01 31.93 7.62
CA THR A 23 13.88 32.12 6.17
C THR A 23 13.21 30.89 5.56
N SER A 24 11.88 30.80 5.64
CA SER A 24 11.11 29.69 5.08
C SER A 24 11.23 29.67 3.55
N THR A 25 11.77 28.60 2.99
CA THR A 25 11.93 28.39 1.53
C THR A 25 10.72 27.67 0.90
N CYS A 26 9.51 27.92 1.41
CA CYS A 26 8.30 27.23 0.95
C CYS A 26 7.80 27.75 -0.41
N VAL A 27 7.25 26.84 -1.21
CA VAL A 27 6.57 27.14 -2.48
C VAL A 27 5.13 26.70 -2.37
N GLY A 28 4.19 27.64 -2.50
CA GLY A 28 2.77 27.34 -2.63
C GLY A 28 2.21 27.94 -3.93
N ILE A 29 1.46 27.15 -4.70
CA ILE A 29 0.87 27.58 -5.98
C ILE A 29 -0.55 27.05 -6.08
N GLY A 30 -1.52 27.93 -6.40
CA GLY A 30 -2.94 27.59 -6.55
C GLY A 30 -3.79 28.01 -5.36
N GLU A 31 -5.10 28.09 -5.60
CA GLU A 31 -6.09 28.51 -4.61
C GLU A 31 -6.06 27.58 -3.36
N ASP A 32 -6.07 28.17 -2.17
CA ASP A 32 -5.99 27.45 -0.88
C ASP A 32 -4.79 26.49 -0.72
N ALA A 33 -3.73 26.65 -1.51
CA ALA A 33 -2.50 25.89 -1.32
C ALA A 33 -1.82 26.28 0.00
N LYS A 34 -1.47 25.29 0.81
CA LYS A 34 -0.85 25.44 2.14
C LYS A 34 0.50 24.74 2.16
N ALA A 35 1.57 25.52 2.20
CA ALA A 35 2.93 25.05 2.38
C ALA A 35 3.46 25.55 3.74
N CYS A 36 3.56 24.65 4.73
CA CYS A 36 3.85 25.02 6.11
C CYS A 36 5.17 24.38 6.59
N GLY A 37 6.24 25.19 6.64
CA GLY A 37 7.60 24.79 7.05
C GLY A 37 8.70 25.19 6.07
N ASP A 38 9.95 24.83 6.39
CA ASP A 38 11.13 25.07 5.53
C ASP A 38 11.25 24.00 4.42
N GLY A 39 11.52 24.41 3.17
CA GLY A 39 11.73 23.48 2.06
C GLY A 39 10.49 22.67 1.68
N ILE A 40 9.29 23.25 1.85
CA ILE A 40 7.99 22.62 1.57
C ILE A 40 7.45 23.08 0.22
N VAL A 41 6.82 22.17 -0.53
CA VAL A 41 6.16 22.47 -1.81
C VAL A 41 4.70 22.03 -1.76
N ALA A 42 3.77 22.95 -2.01
CA ALA A 42 2.33 22.67 -2.17
C ALA A 42 1.83 23.29 -3.49
N ILE A 43 1.46 22.48 -4.47
CA ILE A 43 1.03 22.95 -5.79
C ILE A 43 -0.32 22.34 -6.13
N GLY A 44 -1.34 23.16 -6.37
CA GLY A 44 -2.68 22.75 -6.75
C GLY A 44 -3.75 23.21 -5.77
N TRP A 45 -5.00 23.23 -6.23
CA TRP A 45 -6.15 23.69 -5.46
C TRP A 45 -6.34 22.87 -4.18
N ASN A 46 -6.38 23.53 -3.02
CA ASN A 46 -6.49 22.91 -1.70
C ASN A 46 -5.39 21.84 -1.44
N SER A 47 -4.20 22.04 -2.01
CA SER A 47 -3.03 21.23 -1.69
C SER A 47 -2.47 21.62 -0.31
N ASN A 48 -2.07 20.63 0.50
CA ASN A 48 -1.56 20.84 1.84
C ASN A 48 -0.28 20.01 2.05
N ALA A 49 0.84 20.69 2.27
CA ALA A 49 2.10 20.09 2.63
C ALA A 49 2.60 20.71 3.92
N ASN A 50 2.94 19.87 4.90
CA ASN A 50 3.46 20.31 6.18
C ASN A 50 4.64 19.43 6.64
N ASN A 51 5.42 19.97 7.58
CA ASN A 51 6.59 19.31 8.17
C ASN A 51 6.27 18.48 9.42
N GLY A 52 5.03 18.45 9.93
CA GLY A 52 4.67 17.71 11.15
C GLY A 52 5.41 18.19 12.41
N GLU A 53 4.70 18.59 13.46
CA GLU A 53 5.38 18.89 14.73
C GLU A 53 5.90 17.59 15.36
N LEU A 54 7.23 17.36 15.32
CA LEU A 54 7.88 16.34 16.14
C LEU A 54 7.76 16.74 17.63
N LYS A 55 6.63 16.40 18.26
CA LYS A 55 6.49 16.44 19.71
C LYS A 55 7.23 15.24 20.31
N SER A 56 8.57 15.29 20.44
CA SER A 56 9.32 14.59 21.53
C SER A 56 10.84 14.37 21.36
N GLU A 57 11.57 14.94 20.39
CA GLU A 57 13.05 14.82 20.43
C GLU A 57 13.80 16.14 20.19
N PRO A 58 14.79 16.49 21.04
CA PRO A 58 15.72 17.56 20.77
C PRO A 58 16.72 17.10 19.70
N ILE A 59 16.28 17.11 18.44
CA ILE A 59 17.17 16.86 17.30
C ILE A 59 18.10 18.07 17.08
N PRO A 60 19.41 17.84 16.85
CA PRO A 60 20.39 18.90 16.57
C PRO A 60 19.94 19.84 15.45
N TYR A 61 20.23 21.13 15.63
CA TYR A 61 19.75 22.28 14.85
C TYR A 61 19.85 22.17 13.30
N HIS A 62 20.79 21.36 12.77
CA HIS A 62 20.96 21.15 11.32
C HIS A 62 20.15 19.99 10.70
N GLN A 63 19.35 19.25 11.48
CA GLN A 63 18.49 18.15 11.00
C GLN A 63 16.99 18.51 10.92
N LYS A 64 16.64 19.79 11.08
CA LYS A 64 15.24 20.29 11.10
C LYS A 64 14.61 20.52 9.73
N ILE A 65 15.30 20.23 8.61
CA ILE A 65 14.70 20.39 7.28
C ILE A 65 13.87 19.14 6.98
N GLN A 66 12.63 19.22 7.42
CA GLN A 66 11.62 18.22 7.20
C GLN A 66 10.77 18.67 6.00
N SER A 67 11.26 18.37 4.80
CA SER A 67 10.59 18.74 3.55
C SER A 67 9.40 17.83 3.26
N SER A 68 8.37 18.39 2.63
CA SER A 68 7.25 17.65 2.09
C SER A 68 6.77 18.27 0.79
N VAL A 69 6.20 17.44 -0.08
CA VAL A 69 5.81 17.82 -1.44
C VAL A 69 4.38 17.35 -1.70
N ALA A 70 3.43 18.27 -1.74
CA ALA A 70 2.06 18.05 -2.21
C ALA A 70 1.89 18.64 -3.62
N ILE A 71 1.49 17.83 -4.61
CA ILE A 71 1.22 18.32 -5.97
C ILE A 71 -0.09 17.71 -6.46
N GLY A 72 -1.14 18.50 -6.60
CA GLY A 72 -2.45 18.10 -7.11
C GLY A 72 -3.59 18.79 -6.38
N ARG A 73 -4.82 18.56 -6.87
CA ARG A 73 -6.04 19.04 -6.18
C ARG A 73 -6.32 18.17 -4.95
N ASP A 74 -6.68 18.78 -3.83
CA ASP A 74 -7.01 18.11 -2.55
C ASP A 74 -5.90 17.14 -2.04
N THR A 75 -4.64 17.41 -2.38
CA THR A 75 -3.52 16.57 -1.94
C THR A 75 -3.07 16.93 -0.54
N ASN A 76 -2.74 15.95 0.28
CA ASN A 76 -2.27 16.18 1.64
C ASN A 76 -1.01 15.38 1.94
N THR A 77 0.01 16.00 2.52
CA THR A 77 1.17 15.28 3.02
C THR A 77 1.74 15.87 4.29
N THR A 78 2.18 14.98 5.17
CA THR A 78 3.03 15.30 6.31
C THR A 78 4.34 14.54 6.14
N LEU A 79 5.47 15.26 6.13
CA LEU A 79 6.80 14.64 6.06
C LEU A 79 7.00 13.65 4.90
N GLY A 80 6.44 13.92 3.73
CA GLY A 80 6.49 12.96 2.63
C GLY A 80 6.21 13.59 1.27
N VAL A 81 5.79 12.73 0.35
CA VAL A 81 5.48 13.13 -1.03
C VAL A 81 4.06 12.65 -1.34
N ALA A 82 3.21 13.55 -1.81
CA ALA A 82 1.88 13.25 -2.31
C ALA A 82 1.69 13.95 -3.66
N ILE A 83 1.64 13.18 -4.74
CA ILE A 83 1.49 13.73 -6.10
C ILE A 83 0.28 13.09 -6.76
N GLY A 84 -0.69 13.88 -7.21
CA GLY A 84 -1.91 13.44 -7.90
C GLY A 84 -3.17 13.78 -7.13
N ASN A 85 -4.29 14.04 -7.82
CA ASN A 85 -5.56 14.45 -7.19
C ASN A 85 -5.98 13.56 -6.00
N GLU A 86 -6.24 14.15 -4.83
CA GLU A 86 -6.60 13.47 -3.57
C GLU A 86 -5.55 12.47 -3.06
N ALA A 87 -4.30 12.57 -3.51
CA ALA A 87 -3.21 11.78 -2.95
C ALA A 87 -2.90 12.21 -1.51
N ILE A 88 -2.67 11.23 -0.65
CA ILE A 88 -2.35 11.43 0.76
C ILE A 88 -1.05 10.72 1.09
N GLY A 89 0.01 11.46 1.37
CA GLY A 89 1.33 10.95 1.74
C GLY A 89 1.62 11.23 3.21
N GLY A 90 1.44 10.26 4.09
CA GLY A 90 1.58 10.46 5.53
C GLY A 90 0.38 11.18 6.14
N ALA A 91 -0.43 10.48 6.94
CA ALA A 91 -1.71 11.05 7.40
C ALA A 91 -2.25 10.48 8.72
N LYS A 92 -1.38 10.15 9.67
CA LYS A 92 -1.77 10.03 11.07
C LYS A 92 -0.54 10.01 11.96
N GLU A 93 -0.66 10.43 13.21
CA GLU A 93 0.22 9.90 14.24
C GLU A 93 -0.18 8.43 14.47
N GLY A 94 0.79 7.55 14.58
CA GLY A 94 0.56 6.15 14.93
C GLY A 94 1.55 5.69 15.98
N THR A 95 1.09 4.85 16.89
CA THR A 95 1.94 4.28 17.94
C THR A 95 2.40 2.88 17.52
N LEU A 96 3.71 2.62 17.54
CA LEU A 96 4.28 1.29 17.37
C LEU A 96 5.31 1.03 18.47
N SER A 97 5.21 -0.11 19.16
CA SER A 97 6.11 -0.48 20.26
C SER A 97 6.24 0.59 21.36
N GLY A 98 5.16 1.32 21.63
CA GLY A 98 5.12 2.41 22.61
C GLY A 98 5.69 3.76 22.12
N GLN A 99 6.17 3.83 20.88
CA GLN A 99 6.70 5.04 20.26
C GLN A 99 5.67 5.67 19.32
N THR A 100 5.45 6.99 19.43
CA THR A 100 4.59 7.75 18.51
C THR A 100 5.41 8.15 17.28
N TYR A 101 5.03 7.66 16.11
CA TYR A 101 5.63 8.04 14.83
C TYR A 101 4.76 9.04 14.11
N ILE A 102 5.40 10.04 13.51
CA ILE A 102 4.79 10.79 12.43
C ILE A 102 4.86 9.91 11.18
N HIS A 103 3.72 9.66 10.55
CA HIS A 103 3.70 8.85 9.34
C HIS A 103 4.30 9.63 8.17
N VAL A 104 5.50 9.25 7.76
CA VAL A 104 6.12 9.61 6.47
C VAL A 104 5.56 8.69 5.39
N GLY A 105 5.08 9.22 4.26
CA GLY A 105 4.57 8.39 3.17
C GLY A 105 4.87 8.95 1.79
N THR A 106 5.08 8.07 0.82
CA THR A 106 5.17 8.44 -0.61
C THR A 106 3.90 7.97 -1.32
N ALA A 107 3.05 8.90 -1.71
CA ALA A 107 1.81 8.67 -2.45
C ALA A 107 1.94 9.26 -3.86
N LEU A 108 1.85 8.42 -4.89
CA LEU A 108 1.95 8.82 -6.30
C LEU A 108 0.76 8.32 -7.12
N GLY A 109 -0.07 9.27 -7.51
CA GLY A 109 -1.18 9.20 -8.44
C GLY A 109 -2.54 9.45 -7.76
N ALA A 110 -3.59 9.54 -8.58
CA ALA A 110 -4.88 10.01 -8.10
C ALA A 110 -5.50 9.05 -7.07
N GLY A 111 -5.85 9.58 -5.89
CA GLY A 111 -6.49 8.84 -4.80
C GLY A 111 -5.58 7.84 -4.08
N THR A 112 -4.25 7.92 -4.19
CA THR A 112 -3.35 7.04 -3.42
C THR A 112 -3.20 7.51 -1.98
N ASN A 113 -3.22 6.57 -1.04
CA ASN A 113 -3.10 6.81 0.39
C ASN A 113 -1.92 6.01 0.97
N ALA A 114 -0.78 6.67 1.17
CA ALA A 114 0.38 6.13 1.89
C ALA A 114 0.27 6.54 3.37
N LEU A 115 -0.59 5.86 4.13
CA LEU A 115 -0.92 6.25 5.50
C LEU A 115 0.03 5.68 6.55
N GLY A 116 0.76 4.60 6.27
CA GLY A 116 1.70 4.02 7.23
C GLY A 116 3.03 4.78 7.28
N HIS A 117 3.74 4.72 8.41
CA HIS A 117 5.09 5.28 8.51
C HIS A 117 6.07 4.59 7.54
N ARG A 118 6.76 5.37 6.72
CA ARG A 118 7.63 4.92 5.60
C ARG A 118 6.90 4.04 4.60
N SER A 119 5.61 4.29 4.38
CA SER A 119 4.82 3.54 3.40
C SER A 119 4.92 4.15 1.99
N ILE A 120 4.68 3.32 0.98
CA ILE A 120 4.70 3.71 -0.44
C ILE A 120 3.37 3.28 -1.07
N ALA A 121 2.60 4.22 -1.61
CA ALA A 121 1.40 3.96 -2.38
C ALA A 121 1.52 4.57 -3.78
N ILE A 122 1.43 3.75 -4.83
CA ILE A 122 1.51 4.23 -6.23
C ILE A 122 0.31 3.66 -7.00
N GLY A 123 -0.47 4.49 -7.69
CA GLY A 123 -1.70 4.06 -8.38
C GLY A 123 -2.52 5.23 -8.93
N THR A 124 -3.47 4.99 -9.84
CA THR A 124 -4.10 6.09 -10.60
C THR A 124 -5.63 6.07 -10.60
N MET A 125 -6.28 5.56 -9.55
CA MET A 125 -7.75 5.39 -9.52
C MET A 125 -8.45 6.26 -8.46
N ARG A 126 -9.35 7.15 -8.91
CA ARG A 126 -10.21 7.97 -8.02
C ARG A 126 -11.28 7.17 -7.28
N ASN A 127 -11.95 6.22 -7.95
CA ASN A 127 -13.07 5.47 -7.34
C ASN A 127 -12.63 4.37 -6.36
N ARG A 128 -11.41 3.87 -6.50
CA ARG A 128 -10.83 2.86 -5.59
C ARG A 128 -9.37 3.18 -5.34
N LYS A 129 -9.16 3.84 -4.20
CA LYS A 129 -7.87 4.26 -3.70
C LYS A 129 -6.92 3.07 -3.51
N THR A 130 -5.64 3.33 -3.69
CA THR A 130 -4.56 2.41 -3.33
C THR A 130 -4.08 2.77 -1.93
N TYR A 131 -4.05 1.80 -1.03
CA TYR A 131 -3.78 1.99 0.39
C TYR A 131 -2.50 1.27 0.80
N ALA A 132 -1.52 2.01 1.27
CA ALA A 132 -0.37 1.50 2.02
C ALA A 132 -0.52 1.95 3.48
N ASN A 133 -1.33 1.21 4.24
CA ASN A 133 -1.66 1.55 5.62
C ASN A 133 -0.71 0.92 6.64
N GLY A 134 -0.09 -0.20 6.27
CA GLY A 134 0.89 -0.85 7.13
C GLY A 134 2.16 -0.01 7.27
N LEU A 135 2.80 -0.08 8.42
CA LEU A 135 4.14 0.49 8.61
C LEU A 135 5.13 -0.14 7.63
N GLN A 136 5.94 0.66 6.96
CA GLN A 136 6.88 0.22 5.91
C GLN A 136 6.22 -0.62 4.81
N SER A 137 4.92 -0.44 4.58
CA SER A 137 4.19 -1.19 3.56
C SER A 137 4.34 -0.58 2.16
N ILE A 138 4.20 -1.42 1.13
CA ILE A 138 4.27 -1.01 -0.27
C ILE A 138 2.98 -1.46 -0.96
N ALA A 139 2.26 -0.51 -1.56
CA ALA A 139 1.05 -0.75 -2.33
C ALA A 139 1.22 -0.15 -3.73
N ILE A 140 1.31 -0.98 -4.77
CA ILE A 140 1.52 -0.51 -6.15
C ILE A 140 0.45 -1.06 -7.07
N GLY A 141 -0.18 -0.16 -7.83
CA GLY A 141 -1.19 -0.42 -8.84
C GLY A 141 -2.56 0.12 -8.43
N ASN A 142 -3.62 -0.45 -8.99
CA ASN A 142 -4.97 0.13 -8.89
C ASN A 142 -5.82 -0.63 -7.88
N ALA A 143 -6.41 0.10 -6.93
CA ALA A 143 -7.29 -0.45 -5.90
C ALA A 143 -6.63 -1.56 -5.07
N VAL A 144 -5.36 -1.34 -4.70
CA VAL A 144 -4.51 -2.26 -3.94
C VAL A 144 -4.53 -1.91 -2.47
N LYS A 145 -4.46 -2.92 -1.58
CA LYS A 145 -4.47 -2.73 -0.12
C LYS A 145 -3.30 -3.45 0.55
N ALA A 146 -2.22 -2.75 0.86
CA ALA A 146 -1.17 -3.22 1.77
C ALA A 146 -1.51 -2.74 3.19
N LEU A 147 -2.16 -3.60 3.98
CA LEU A 147 -2.68 -3.26 5.31
C LEU A 147 -1.78 -3.79 6.44
N GLY A 148 -1.02 -4.86 6.19
CA GLY A 148 -0.09 -5.40 7.17
C GLY A 148 1.19 -4.58 7.27
N ASN A 149 1.78 -4.50 8.46
CA ASN A 149 3.13 -3.93 8.61
C ASN A 149 4.14 -4.76 7.82
N ASN A 150 5.09 -4.10 7.16
CA ASN A 150 6.06 -4.67 6.24
C ASN A 150 5.43 -5.44 5.07
N ALA A 151 4.14 -5.23 4.78
CA ALA A 151 3.45 -5.93 3.71
C ALA A 151 3.73 -5.30 2.35
N ILE A 152 3.78 -6.14 1.32
CA ILE A 152 3.96 -5.72 -0.08
C ILE A 152 2.75 -6.22 -0.86
N ALA A 153 2.01 -5.30 -1.48
CA ALA A 153 0.92 -5.60 -2.38
C ALA A 153 1.18 -4.91 -3.72
N ILE A 154 1.35 -5.69 -4.80
CA ILE A 154 1.55 -5.15 -6.16
C ILE A 154 0.61 -5.87 -7.12
N GLY A 155 -0.27 -5.10 -7.74
CA GLY A 155 -1.26 -5.67 -8.64
C GLY A 155 -2.40 -4.73 -8.95
N ASN A 156 -3.58 -5.30 -9.20
CA ASN A 156 -4.74 -4.52 -9.58
C ASN A 156 -6.00 -5.23 -9.08
N SER A 157 -6.98 -4.48 -8.60
CA SER A 157 -8.36 -4.94 -8.46
C SER A 157 -9.19 -4.28 -9.56
N ARG A 158 -9.51 -5.02 -10.63
CA ARG A 158 -10.38 -4.50 -11.70
C ARG A 158 -11.83 -4.40 -11.18
N SER A 159 -12.65 -3.51 -11.74
CA SER A 159 -14.11 -3.74 -11.72
C SER A 159 -14.44 -4.90 -12.65
N ASP A 160 -15.53 -5.60 -12.39
CA ASP A 160 -16.09 -6.50 -13.40
C ASP A 160 -16.58 -5.70 -14.64
N LYS A 161 -17.01 -6.42 -15.68
CA LYS A 161 -17.44 -5.81 -16.96
C LYS A 161 -18.60 -4.81 -16.82
N ASN A 162 -19.32 -4.82 -15.71
CA ASN A 162 -20.48 -3.95 -15.46
C ASN A 162 -20.11 -2.72 -14.61
N GLY A 163 -18.83 -2.57 -14.25
CA GLY A 163 -18.43 -1.59 -13.24
C GLY A 163 -18.78 -2.04 -11.82
N ASP A 164 -19.37 -3.23 -11.65
CA ASP A 164 -19.72 -3.77 -10.34
C ASP A 164 -18.44 -4.11 -9.58
N TYR A 165 -18.38 -3.53 -8.39
CA TYR A 165 -17.24 -3.61 -7.51
C TYR A 165 -17.45 -4.80 -6.57
N ASN A 166 -17.34 -6.03 -7.08
CA ASN A 166 -17.54 -7.20 -6.24
C ASN A 166 -16.50 -7.25 -5.10
N ALA A 167 -16.96 -6.99 -3.86
CA ALA A 167 -16.15 -6.94 -2.64
C ALA A 167 -15.37 -8.24 -2.37
N THR A 168 -15.77 -9.35 -2.99
CA THR A 168 -15.11 -10.66 -2.85
C THR A 168 -13.75 -10.73 -3.55
N HIS A 169 -13.49 -9.86 -4.54
CA HIS A 169 -12.24 -9.84 -5.31
C HIS A 169 -11.47 -8.55 -5.00
N THR A 170 -10.72 -8.59 -3.90
CA THR A 170 -9.76 -7.54 -3.54
C THR A 170 -8.34 -8.07 -3.71
N HIS A 171 -7.43 -7.23 -4.19
CA HIS A 171 -6.00 -7.46 -4.13
C HIS A 171 -5.47 -6.86 -2.82
N SER A 172 -5.00 -7.71 -1.90
CA SER A 172 -4.59 -7.29 -0.56
C SER A 172 -3.45 -8.10 0.04
N ALA A 173 -2.63 -7.42 0.82
CA ALA A 173 -1.66 -8.01 1.74
C ALA A 173 -1.98 -7.50 3.15
N LYS A 174 -2.68 -8.30 3.96
CA LYS A 174 -3.15 -7.91 5.30
C LYS A 174 -2.28 -8.47 6.42
N GLY A 175 -1.60 -9.57 6.17
CA GLY A 175 -0.73 -10.19 7.18
C GLY A 175 0.52 -9.36 7.44
N TYR A 176 1.03 -9.42 8.67
CA TYR A 176 2.37 -8.92 9.01
C TYR A 176 3.41 -9.56 8.08
N ALA A 177 4.29 -8.75 7.47
CA ALA A 177 5.31 -9.19 6.52
C ALA A 177 4.77 -10.11 5.41
N SER A 178 3.54 -9.84 4.93
CA SER A 178 2.91 -10.59 3.84
C SER A 178 3.22 -10.00 2.46
N ILE A 179 3.25 -10.85 1.44
CA ILE A 179 3.52 -10.45 0.05
C ILE A 179 2.36 -10.92 -0.82
N ALA A 180 1.69 -10.02 -1.52
CA ALA A 180 0.64 -10.31 -2.49
C ALA A 180 0.99 -9.69 -3.85
N LEU A 181 1.33 -10.51 -4.83
CA LEU A 181 1.63 -10.07 -6.20
C LEU A 181 0.64 -10.70 -7.19
N GLY A 182 -0.04 -9.87 -7.99
CA GLY A 182 -0.92 -10.33 -9.07
C GLY A 182 -2.39 -9.92 -8.93
N LEU A 183 -3.15 -9.99 -10.04
CA LEU A 183 -4.54 -9.53 -10.08
C LEU A 183 -5.42 -10.28 -9.06
N TYR A 184 -6.01 -9.56 -8.09
CA TYR A 184 -6.82 -10.11 -6.99
C TYR A 184 -6.14 -11.17 -6.11
N SER A 185 -4.80 -11.14 -5.95
CA SER A 185 -4.11 -11.96 -4.96
C SER A 185 -4.41 -11.50 -3.52
N GLN A 186 -4.58 -12.44 -2.59
CA GLN A 186 -4.92 -12.18 -1.19
C GLN A 186 -3.92 -12.87 -0.25
N ALA A 187 -2.99 -12.11 0.33
CA ALA A 187 -2.06 -12.56 1.36
C ALA A 187 -2.54 -12.05 2.73
N ASP A 188 -3.54 -12.72 3.30
CA ASP A 188 -4.17 -12.30 4.55
C ASP A 188 -3.45 -12.85 5.79
N GLY A 189 -2.66 -13.91 5.62
CA GLY A 189 -1.86 -14.52 6.67
C GLY A 189 -0.54 -13.83 6.99
N ASN A 190 -0.12 -13.81 8.26
CA ASN A 190 1.22 -13.30 8.61
C ASN A 190 2.32 -14.18 8.00
N ASN A 191 3.39 -13.53 7.53
CA ASN A 191 4.52 -14.15 6.85
C ASN A 191 4.10 -15.01 5.64
N SER A 192 3.00 -14.65 4.97
CA SER A 192 2.51 -15.38 3.80
C SER A 192 2.98 -14.75 2.49
N ILE A 193 3.19 -15.59 1.49
CA ILE A 193 3.61 -15.20 0.15
C ILE A 193 2.56 -15.69 -0.84
N VAL A 194 2.02 -14.77 -1.63
CA VAL A 194 1.00 -15.04 -2.64
C VAL A 194 1.43 -14.42 -3.95
N LEU A 195 1.66 -15.26 -4.95
CA LEU A 195 2.12 -14.83 -6.27
C LEU A 195 1.19 -15.42 -7.33
N GLY A 196 0.25 -14.63 -7.84
CA GLY A 196 -0.59 -15.05 -8.96
C GLY A 196 -1.98 -14.44 -8.98
N ARG A 197 -2.64 -14.60 -10.13
CA ARG A 197 -3.99 -14.07 -10.33
C ARG A 197 -5.02 -14.92 -9.59
N TYR A 198 -5.82 -14.29 -8.72
CA TYR A 198 -6.82 -14.92 -7.84
C TYR A 198 -6.26 -15.94 -6.83
N SER A 199 -4.97 -15.90 -6.51
CA SER A 199 -4.41 -16.79 -5.48
C SER A 199 -4.65 -16.26 -4.07
N LYS A 200 -4.67 -17.15 -3.08
CA LYS A 200 -5.02 -16.82 -1.69
C LYS A 200 -4.15 -17.57 -0.68
N ALA A 201 -3.73 -16.85 0.35
CA ALA A 201 -3.10 -17.36 1.57
C ALA A 201 -3.75 -16.73 2.81
N ASN A 202 -4.61 -17.49 3.50
CA ASN A 202 -5.41 -16.96 4.62
C ASN A 202 -4.84 -17.31 6.01
N GLY A 203 -4.10 -18.41 6.14
CA GLY A 203 -3.48 -18.88 7.38
C GLY A 203 -2.06 -18.37 7.60
N LEU A 204 -1.41 -18.80 8.68
CA LEU A 204 -0.07 -18.34 9.08
C LEU A 204 1.06 -19.01 8.26
N ARG A 205 2.07 -18.25 7.81
CA ARG A 205 3.32 -18.75 7.16
C ARG A 205 3.05 -19.59 5.92
N LEU A 206 2.29 -19.07 4.97
CA LEU A 206 1.86 -19.81 3.78
C LEU A 206 2.59 -19.40 2.52
N VAL A 207 2.59 -20.29 1.54
CA VAL A 207 3.06 -20.00 0.18
C VAL A 207 1.98 -20.43 -0.81
N ALA A 208 1.46 -19.50 -1.61
CA ALA A 208 0.48 -19.76 -2.66
C ALA A 208 0.93 -19.12 -3.98
N ILE A 209 1.49 -19.93 -4.88
CA ILE A 209 2.10 -19.45 -6.12
C ILE A 209 1.39 -20.10 -7.31
N GLY A 210 0.87 -19.29 -8.23
CA GLY A 210 0.12 -19.72 -9.40
C GLY A 210 -1.27 -19.05 -9.50
N ARG A 211 -1.97 -19.30 -10.61
CA ARG A 211 -3.29 -18.72 -10.86
C ARG A 211 -4.37 -19.56 -10.15
N ARG A 212 -5.24 -18.91 -9.37
CA ARG A 212 -6.30 -19.54 -8.54
C ARG A 212 -5.75 -20.57 -7.52
N THR A 213 -4.51 -20.41 -7.10
CA THR A 213 -3.84 -21.26 -6.10
C THR A 213 -4.29 -20.90 -4.69
N GLN A 214 -4.48 -21.89 -3.81
CA GLN A 214 -5.01 -21.68 -2.47
C GLN A 214 -4.17 -22.42 -1.42
N ALA A 215 -3.64 -21.67 -0.46
CA ALA A 215 -3.13 -22.20 0.80
C ALA A 215 -4.00 -21.61 1.93
N THR A 216 -4.61 -22.44 2.77
CA THR A 216 -5.63 -21.93 3.73
C THR A 216 -5.24 -22.07 5.19
N GLU A 217 -4.41 -23.05 5.54
CA GLU A 217 -4.11 -23.45 6.91
C GLU A 217 -2.62 -23.35 7.22
N GLN A 218 -2.25 -23.20 8.50
CA GLN A 218 -0.88 -22.95 8.95
C GLN A 218 0.19 -23.78 8.22
N SER A 219 1.25 -23.09 7.76
CA SER A 219 2.41 -23.69 7.12
C SER A 219 2.09 -24.55 5.89
N ALA A 220 1.00 -24.24 5.19
CA ALA A 220 0.65 -24.86 3.91
C ALA A 220 1.39 -24.19 2.73
N THR A 221 1.85 -25.02 1.80
CA THR A 221 2.51 -24.62 0.55
C THR A 221 1.71 -25.15 -0.64
N ALA A 222 1.19 -24.26 -1.47
CA ALA A 222 0.56 -24.57 -2.74
C ALA A 222 1.32 -23.88 -3.89
N LEU A 223 1.85 -24.65 -4.83
CA LEU A 223 2.56 -24.16 -6.00
C LEU A 223 1.98 -24.82 -7.26
N GLY A 224 1.45 -24.01 -8.17
CA GLY A 224 0.85 -24.45 -9.44
C GLY A 224 -0.56 -23.92 -9.66
N ASP A 225 -0.98 -23.87 -10.93
CA ASP A 225 -2.31 -23.39 -11.32
C ASP A 225 -3.42 -24.24 -10.69
N ARG A 226 -4.33 -23.59 -9.96
CA ARG A 226 -5.42 -24.22 -9.19
C ARG A 226 -4.96 -25.24 -8.13
N SER A 227 -3.70 -25.24 -7.72
CA SER A 227 -3.21 -26.07 -6.60
C SER A 227 -3.88 -25.67 -5.28
N GLN A 228 -4.18 -26.66 -4.43
CA GLN A 228 -4.90 -26.51 -3.17
C GLN A 228 -4.17 -27.22 -2.03
N ALA A 229 -3.67 -26.44 -1.07
CA ALA A 229 -3.05 -26.88 0.17
C ALA A 229 -3.94 -26.42 1.35
N THR A 230 -4.93 -27.24 1.71
CA THR A 230 -6.06 -26.77 2.55
C THR A 230 -6.04 -27.29 3.98
N ASN A 231 -4.90 -27.78 4.45
CA ASN A 231 -4.74 -28.28 5.82
C ASN A 231 -3.37 -27.90 6.40
N LYS A 232 -3.15 -28.13 7.69
CA LYS A 232 -1.92 -27.74 8.38
C LYS A 232 -0.73 -28.57 7.89
N TYR A 233 0.41 -27.90 7.66
CA TYR A 233 1.69 -28.51 7.30
C TYR A 233 1.69 -29.27 5.97
N VAL A 234 0.83 -28.88 5.01
CA VAL A 234 0.69 -29.63 3.75
C VAL A 234 1.44 -28.99 2.59
N THR A 235 1.87 -29.82 1.64
CA THR A 235 2.51 -29.37 0.40
C THR A 235 1.71 -29.88 -0.80
N ALA A 236 1.28 -28.99 -1.68
CA ALA A 236 0.61 -29.29 -2.95
C ALA A 236 1.37 -28.65 -4.12
N LEU A 237 2.06 -29.46 -4.92
CA LEU A 237 2.88 -29.02 -6.03
C LEU A 237 2.36 -29.57 -7.36
N GLY A 238 1.89 -28.71 -8.27
CA GLY A 238 1.44 -29.08 -9.61
C GLY A 238 0.14 -28.41 -10.05
N HIS A 239 -0.29 -28.69 -11.28
CA HIS A 239 -1.57 -28.21 -11.80
C HIS A 239 -2.73 -29.01 -11.20
N VAL A 240 -3.70 -28.32 -10.58
CA VAL A 240 -4.93 -28.91 -9.99
C VAL A 240 -4.64 -29.91 -8.85
N THR A 241 -3.44 -29.88 -8.27
CA THR A 241 -3.02 -30.72 -7.14
C THR A 241 -3.81 -30.39 -5.87
N LYS A 242 -4.14 -31.41 -5.05
CA LYS A 242 -4.96 -31.25 -3.82
C LYS A 242 -4.35 -31.97 -2.63
N ALA A 243 -3.72 -31.23 -1.71
CA ALA A 243 -3.28 -31.75 -0.43
C ALA A 243 -4.27 -31.38 0.69
N LYS A 244 -5.04 -32.36 1.19
CA LYS A 244 -6.10 -32.17 2.19
C LYS A 244 -5.84 -32.85 3.52
N GLY A 245 -4.98 -33.88 3.56
CA GLY A 245 -4.62 -34.56 4.80
C GLY A 245 -3.63 -33.74 5.63
N VAL A 246 -3.76 -33.71 6.96
CA VAL A 246 -2.78 -33.02 7.84
C VAL A 246 -1.38 -33.56 7.58
N ALA A 247 -0.38 -32.68 7.44
CA ALA A 247 1.01 -33.06 7.17
C ALA A 247 1.21 -33.94 5.91
N SER A 248 0.30 -33.84 4.92
CA SER A 248 0.40 -34.61 3.68
C SER A 248 1.12 -33.86 2.56
N THR A 249 1.65 -34.61 1.59
CA THR A 249 2.39 -34.09 0.45
C THR A 249 1.82 -34.65 -0.86
N ALA A 250 1.33 -33.78 -1.73
CA ALA A 250 0.86 -34.14 -3.08
C ALA A 250 1.76 -33.45 -4.13
N LEU A 251 2.42 -34.25 -4.97
CA LEU A 251 3.36 -33.80 -6.00
C LEU A 251 2.92 -34.31 -7.38
N GLY A 252 2.79 -33.40 -8.33
CA GLY A 252 2.42 -33.69 -9.71
C GLY A 252 0.98 -33.31 -10.06
N SER A 253 0.66 -33.33 -11.36
CA SER A 253 -0.60 -32.78 -11.88
C SER A 253 -1.76 -33.69 -11.48
N TYR A 254 -2.80 -33.12 -10.88
CA TYR A 254 -3.95 -33.86 -10.33
C TYR A 254 -3.63 -34.78 -9.13
N ALA A 255 -2.40 -34.83 -8.63
CA ALA A 255 -2.07 -35.59 -7.42
C ALA A 255 -2.94 -35.14 -6.24
N ALA A 256 -3.37 -36.10 -5.41
CA ALA A 256 -4.28 -35.82 -4.30
C ALA A 256 -3.96 -36.66 -3.05
N THR A 257 -4.01 -36.01 -1.89
CA THR A 257 -3.90 -36.65 -0.57
C THR A 257 -5.09 -36.27 0.31
N SER A 258 -5.68 -37.24 0.99
CA SER A 258 -6.78 -37.04 1.96
C SER A 258 -6.42 -37.48 3.38
N SER A 259 -5.50 -38.43 3.54
CA SER A 259 -5.11 -38.99 4.83
C SER A 259 -3.96 -38.22 5.49
N ARG A 260 -3.92 -38.21 6.82
CA ARG A 260 -2.81 -37.64 7.60
C ARG A 260 -1.49 -38.29 7.21
N ALA A 261 -0.44 -37.49 7.06
CA ALA A 261 0.92 -37.91 6.73
C ALA A 261 1.05 -38.74 5.43
N SER A 262 0.07 -38.68 4.53
CA SER A 262 0.13 -39.39 3.25
C SER A 262 0.96 -38.63 2.22
N THR A 263 1.54 -39.37 1.28
CA THR A 263 2.25 -38.82 0.13
C THR A 263 1.65 -39.37 -1.16
N ALA A 264 1.36 -38.49 -2.12
CA ALA A 264 0.97 -38.85 -3.48
C ALA A 264 1.95 -38.20 -4.46
N MET A 265 2.47 -38.98 -5.42
CA MET A 265 3.41 -38.51 -6.44
C MET A 265 2.98 -39.06 -7.81
N GLY A 266 2.74 -38.18 -8.79
CA GLY A 266 2.29 -38.56 -10.14
C GLY A 266 1.90 -37.37 -11.01
#